data_AF-A0AAJ4WA53-F1
#
_entry.id   AF-A0AAJ4WA53-F1
#
_cell.length_a   1.000
_cell.length_b   1.000
_cell.length_c   1.000
_cell.angle_alpha   90.00
_cell.angle_beta   90.00
_cell.angle_gamma   90.00
#
_symmetry.space_group_name_H-M   'P 1'
#
loop_
_entity.id
_entity.type
_entity.pdbx_description
1 polymer ?
#
loop_
_entity_poly.entity_id
_entity_poly.type
_entity_poly.pdbx_seq_one_letter_code
_entity_poly.pdbx_strand_id
1 'polypeptide(L)'
;MKNKLRKIQVDDISFFWRVLWDQDAANGDFLFLRVWIAGHKVKPWITVHYQYHNPWFFYGEIITMPESERQSHFQLNALMPKQVAGIIRSAMTWLAEEYADSLKIENVHFHVDREGQLHRGLSKHA
;
A
#
# COMPACT_ATOMS: atom_id res chain seq x y z
N MET A 1 2.41 2.13 -17.81
CA MET A 1 1.53 0.98 -17.46
C MET A 1 0.11 1.47 -17.27
N LYS A 2 -0.90 0.91 -17.94
CA LYS A 2 -2.31 1.22 -17.63
C LYS A 2 -2.60 0.78 -16.20
N ASN A 3 -2.95 1.72 -15.31
CA ASN A 3 -3.27 1.44 -13.91
C ASN A 3 -4.48 0.51 -13.81
N LYS A 4 -4.22 -0.81 -13.74
CA LYS A 4 -5.26 -1.84 -13.74
C LYS A 4 -5.94 -1.87 -12.37
N LEU A 5 -7.24 -1.57 -12.36
CA LEU A 5 -8.10 -1.84 -11.21
C LEU A 5 -8.30 -3.36 -11.09
N ARG A 6 -8.02 -3.90 -9.91
CA ARG A 6 -8.10 -5.34 -9.61
C ARG A 6 -9.23 -5.59 -8.62
N LYS A 7 -9.83 -6.79 -8.66
CA LYS A 7 -10.83 -7.25 -7.69
C LYS A 7 -10.19 -8.28 -6.76
N ILE A 8 -10.57 -8.27 -5.48
CA ILE A 8 -10.21 -9.28 -4.48
C ILE A 8 -11.40 -9.49 -3.54
N GLN A 9 -11.57 -10.70 -3.02
CA GLN A 9 -12.55 -11.01 -1.98
C GLN A 9 -11.79 -11.33 -0.69
N VAL A 10 -12.18 -10.69 0.41
CA VAL A 10 -11.56 -10.86 1.73
C VAL A 10 -12.70 -10.99 2.72
N ASP A 11 -12.75 -12.13 3.41
CA ASP A 11 -13.71 -12.44 4.48
C ASP A 11 -15.16 -12.08 4.07
N ASP A 12 -15.58 -12.60 2.92
CA ASP A 12 -16.88 -12.43 2.25
C ASP A 12 -17.24 -11.03 1.74
N ILE A 13 -16.36 -10.05 1.92
CA ILE A 13 -16.51 -8.71 1.37
C ILE A 13 -15.70 -8.59 0.07
N SER A 14 -16.35 -8.07 -0.97
CA SER A 14 -15.68 -7.77 -2.24
C SER A 14 -15.03 -6.40 -2.21
N PHE A 15 -13.77 -6.32 -2.64
CA PHE A 15 -13.00 -5.09 -2.75
C PHE A 15 -12.45 -4.89 -4.16
N PHE A 16 -12.23 -3.63 -4.52
CA PHE A 16 -11.40 -3.23 -5.65
C PHE A 16 -10.13 -2.58 -5.14
N TRP A 17 -9.00 -2.79 -5.82
CA TRP A 17 -7.74 -2.15 -5.45
C TRP A 17 -6.89 -1.79 -6.66
N ARG A 18 -6.02 -0.80 -6.47
CA ARG A 18 -5.00 -0.41 -7.45
C ARG A 18 -3.78 0.16 -6.76
N VAL A 19 -2.66 0.06 -7.46
CA VAL A 19 -1.39 0.66 -7.05
C VAL A 19 -1.11 1.88 -7.93
N LEU A 20 -0.65 2.96 -7.34
CA LEU A 20 -0.28 4.21 -7.99
C LEU A 20 1.10 4.64 -7.52
N TRP A 21 1.87 5.29 -8.38
CA TRP A 21 3.06 6.01 -7.94
C TRP A 21 2.69 7.15 -7.01
N ASP A 22 3.47 7.34 -5.97
CA ASP A 22 3.50 8.62 -5.28
C ASP A 22 4.20 9.64 -6.21
N GLN A 23 3.50 10.72 -6.54
CA GLN A 23 4.02 11.76 -7.42
C GLN A 23 4.96 12.71 -6.69
N ASP A 24 4.84 12.80 -5.37
CA ASP A 24 5.65 13.67 -4.54
C ASP A 24 6.95 12.98 -4.08
N ALA A 25 7.05 11.66 -4.24
CA ALA A 25 8.26 10.89 -3.96
C ALA A 25 9.32 11.12 -5.06
N ALA A 26 10.27 12.01 -4.79
CA ALA A 26 11.31 12.46 -5.74
C ALA A 26 12.14 11.34 -6.37
N ASN A 27 12.24 10.18 -5.71
CA ASN A 27 13.03 9.02 -6.12
C ASN A 27 12.18 7.84 -6.64
N GLY A 28 10.85 7.96 -6.66
CA GLY A 28 9.98 6.85 -7.04
C GLY A 28 10.11 5.65 -6.11
N ASP A 29 10.38 5.89 -4.82
CA ASP A 29 10.53 4.81 -3.83
C ASP A 29 9.22 4.34 -3.25
N PHE A 30 8.19 5.15 -3.44
CA PHE A 30 6.93 4.96 -2.75
C PHE A 30 5.77 4.79 -3.71
N LEU A 31 4.84 3.96 -3.27
CA LEU A 31 3.61 3.65 -3.97
C LEU A 31 2.42 3.82 -3.02
N PHE A 32 1.29 4.22 -3.59
CA PHE A 32 -0.01 4.18 -2.93
C PHE A 32 -0.80 2.96 -3.38
N LEU A 33 -1.16 2.10 -2.43
CA LEU A 33 -2.26 1.15 -2.58
C LEU A 33 -3.57 1.85 -2.19
N ARG A 34 -4.52 1.91 -3.12
CA ARG A 34 -5.89 2.36 -2.83
C ARG A 34 -6.85 1.20 -2.91
N VAL A 35 -7.75 1.11 -1.95
CA VAL A 35 -8.76 0.05 -1.86
C VAL A 35 -10.15 0.66 -1.73
N TRP A 36 -11.13 0.08 -2.41
CA TRP A 36 -12.55 0.45 -2.38
C TRP A 36 -13.37 -0.78 -2.00
N ILE A 37 -14.41 -0.57 -1.20
CA ILE A 37 -15.45 -1.58 -1.00
C ILE A 37 -16.29 -1.67 -2.28
N ALA A 38 -16.61 -2.88 -2.74
CA ALA A 38 -17.46 -3.06 -3.90
C ALA A 38 -18.84 -2.42 -3.67
N GLY A 39 -19.33 -1.65 -4.65
CA GLY A 39 -20.53 -0.81 -4.50
C GLY A 39 -20.24 0.64 -4.09
N HIS A 40 -19.08 0.92 -3.49
CA HIS A 40 -18.69 2.26 -3.05
C HIS A 40 -17.46 2.77 -3.83
N LYS A 41 -17.69 3.44 -4.96
CA LYS A 41 -16.61 3.87 -5.87
C LYS A 41 -16.17 5.34 -5.75
N VAL A 42 -16.92 6.17 -5.01
CA VAL A 42 -16.69 7.63 -4.98
C VAL A 42 -15.34 7.97 -4.33
N LYS A 43 -15.00 7.34 -3.21
CA LYS A 43 -13.74 7.51 -2.50
C LYS A 43 -13.15 6.15 -2.14
N PRO A 44 -11.81 6.00 -2.14
CA PRO A 44 -11.20 4.83 -1.56
C PRO A 44 -11.59 4.72 -0.09
N TRP A 45 -11.82 3.50 0.35
CA TRP A 45 -12.03 3.15 1.75
C TRP A 45 -10.73 3.30 2.54
N ILE A 46 -9.63 2.78 1.99
CA ILE A 46 -8.29 2.98 2.56
C ILE A 46 -7.29 3.37 1.47
N THR A 47 -6.34 4.21 1.86
CA THR A 47 -5.14 4.55 1.09
C THR A 47 -3.93 4.19 1.94
N VAL A 48 -3.05 3.36 1.39
CA VAL A 48 -1.89 2.81 2.09
C VAL A 48 -0.64 3.22 1.35
N HIS A 49 0.27 3.89 2.05
CA HIS A 49 1.57 4.30 1.56
C HIS A 49 2.62 3.23 1.89
N TYR A 50 3.41 2.77 0.92
CA TYR A 50 4.40 1.72 1.15
C TYR A 50 5.63 1.87 0.25
N GLN A 51 6.76 1.32 0.69
CA GLN A 51 8.04 1.37 0.01
C GLN A 51 8.16 0.25 -1.05
N TYR A 52 8.57 0.60 -2.27
CA TYR A 52 8.71 -0.28 -3.44
C TYR A 52 10.16 -0.48 -3.90
N HIS A 53 11.05 0.49 -3.62
CA HIS A 53 12.44 0.58 -4.11
C HIS A 53 12.56 0.36 -5.64
N ASN A 54 12.44 1.43 -6.41
CA ASN A 54 12.49 1.32 -7.87
C ASN A 54 13.92 0.99 -8.36
N PRO A 55 14.16 -0.22 -8.92
CA PRO A 55 15.50 -0.67 -9.27
C PRO A 55 16.13 0.16 -10.40
N TRP A 56 15.34 0.91 -11.16
CA TRP A 56 15.86 1.76 -12.23
C TRP A 56 16.47 3.07 -11.72
N PHE A 57 15.91 3.63 -10.64
CA PHE A 57 16.48 4.83 -10.02
C PHE A 57 17.78 4.50 -9.28
N PHE A 58 17.86 3.32 -8.67
CA PHE A 58 19.05 2.87 -7.94
C PHE A 58 20.00 2.00 -8.72
N TYR A 59 19.84 1.89 -10.04
CA TYR A 59 20.63 0.96 -10.83
C TYR A 59 22.14 1.16 -10.63
N GLY A 60 22.60 2.43 -10.61
CA GLY A 60 24.00 2.77 -10.35
C GLY A 60 24.49 2.29 -8.99
N GLU A 61 23.72 2.54 -7.92
CA GLU A 61 24.06 2.08 -6.57
C GLU A 61 24.08 0.55 -6.49
N ILE A 62 23.06 -0.10 -7.07
CA ILE A 62 22.93 -1.57 -7.10
C ILE A 62 24.17 -2.23 -7.73
N ILE A 63 24.65 -1.74 -8.89
CA ILE A 63 25.79 -2.37 -9.58
C ILE A 63 27.12 -2.12 -8.86
N THR A 64 27.24 -1.04 -8.09
CA THR A 64 28.46 -0.69 -7.34
C THR A 64 28.53 -1.31 -5.94
N MET A 65 27.39 -1.68 -5.36
CA MET A 65 27.30 -2.25 -4.01
C MET A 65 27.83 -3.70 -3.97
N PRO A 66 28.46 -4.14 -2.86
CA PRO A 66 28.81 -5.54 -2.64
C PRO A 66 27.59 -6.46 -2.78
N GLU A 67 27.76 -7.63 -3.42
CA GLU A 67 26.64 -8.54 -3.71
C GLU A 67 25.86 -8.96 -2.46
N SER A 68 26.56 -9.15 -1.33
CA SER A 68 25.97 -9.48 -0.03
C SER A 68 25.01 -8.43 0.53
N GLU A 69 25.13 -7.17 0.11
CA GLU A 69 24.33 -6.04 0.61
C GLU A 69 23.19 -5.66 -0.35
N ARG A 70 23.27 -6.05 -1.63
CA ARG A 70 22.26 -5.69 -2.63
C ARG A 70 20.86 -6.16 -2.26
N GLN A 71 20.74 -7.40 -1.75
CA GLN A 71 19.45 -8.02 -1.43
C GLN A 71 18.79 -7.42 -0.18
N SER A 72 19.56 -6.90 0.77
CA SER A 72 19.02 -6.24 1.95
C SER A 72 18.64 -4.78 1.67
N HIS A 73 19.38 -4.11 0.78
CA HIS A 73 19.15 -2.70 0.45
C HIS A 73 18.11 -2.48 -0.66
N PHE A 74 17.99 -3.41 -1.62
CA PHE A 74 17.12 -3.24 -2.78
C PHE A 74 16.22 -4.46 -2.97
N GLN A 75 15.03 -4.38 -2.38
CA GLN A 75 13.97 -5.36 -2.59
C GLN A 75 12.84 -4.74 -3.40
N LEU A 76 12.53 -5.36 -4.54
CA LEU A 76 11.31 -5.10 -5.30
C LEU A 76 10.12 -5.53 -4.44
N ASN A 77 9.70 -4.66 -3.53
CA ASN A 77 8.61 -4.88 -2.57
C ASN A 77 7.26 -4.73 -3.28
N ALA A 78 7.05 -5.54 -4.32
CA ALA A 78 5.82 -5.54 -5.09
C ALA A 78 4.67 -6.09 -4.23
N LEU A 79 3.54 -5.39 -4.22
CA LEU A 79 2.34 -5.87 -3.53
C LEU A 79 1.71 -7.05 -4.26
N MET A 80 1.74 -8.20 -3.61
CA MET A 80 1.05 -9.41 -4.02
C MET A 80 -0.39 -9.43 -3.49
N PRO A 81 -1.34 -10.12 -4.18
CA PRO A 81 -2.73 -10.21 -3.72
C PRO A 81 -2.87 -10.71 -2.27
N LYS A 82 -2.01 -11.63 -1.84
CA LYS A 82 -1.99 -12.15 -0.45
C LYS A 82 -1.65 -11.05 0.56
N GLN A 83 -0.69 -10.17 0.24
CA GLN A 83 -0.32 -9.04 1.10
C GLN A 83 -1.45 -8.00 1.15
N VAL A 84 -2.09 -7.71 0.00
CA VAL A 84 -3.26 -6.82 -0.06
C VAL A 84 -4.39 -7.35 0.82
N ALA A 85 -4.67 -8.66 0.77
CA ALA A 85 -5.67 -9.26 1.66
C ALA A 85 -5.29 -9.11 3.14
N GLY A 86 -4.01 -9.29 3.50
CA GLY A 86 -3.52 -9.06 4.85
C GLY A 86 -3.74 -7.62 5.32
N ILE A 87 -3.37 -6.64 4.50
CA ILE A 87 -3.59 -5.21 4.78
C ILE A 87 -5.08 -4.91 4.97
N ILE A 88 -5.96 -5.45 4.12
CA ILE A 88 -7.41 -5.29 4.24
C ILE A 88 -7.89 -5.85 5.58
N ARG A 89 -7.47 -7.05 5.97
CA ARG A 89 -7.85 -7.65 7.26
C ARG A 89 -7.40 -6.81 8.44
N SER A 90 -6.14 -6.38 8.45
CA SER A 90 -5.62 -5.49 9.50
C SER A 90 -6.45 -4.21 9.57
N ALA A 91 -6.73 -3.56 8.43
CA ALA A 91 -7.57 -2.36 8.40
C ALA A 91 -9.01 -2.63 8.88
N MET A 92 -9.59 -3.78 8.55
CA MET A 92 -10.92 -4.18 9.05
C MET A 92 -10.94 -4.30 10.57
N THR A 93 -9.94 -4.92 11.20
CA THR A 93 -9.85 -5.02 12.67
C THR A 93 -9.81 -3.63 13.31
N TRP A 94 -8.93 -2.76 12.80
CA TRP A 94 -8.79 -1.40 13.29
C TRP A 94 -10.08 -0.59 13.16
N LEU A 95 -10.78 -0.72 12.03
CA LEU A 95 -11.99 0.05 11.77
C LEU A 95 -13.22 -0.54 12.47
N ALA A 96 -13.26 -1.84 12.75
CA ALA A 96 -14.31 -2.44 13.56
C ALA A 96 -14.33 -1.88 15.00
N GLU A 97 -13.16 -1.56 15.56
CA GLU A 97 -13.04 -0.93 16.88
C GLU A 97 -13.51 0.53 16.87
N GLU A 98 -13.36 1.25 15.76
CA GLU A 98 -13.60 2.70 15.67
C GLU A 98 -14.99 3.07 15.07
N TYR A 99 -15.58 2.18 14.25
CA TYR A 99 -16.81 2.44 13.48
C TYR A 99 -18.01 1.58 13.90
N ALA A 100 -18.04 1.05 15.13
CA ALA A 100 -19.18 0.33 15.67
C ALA A 100 -20.53 1.06 15.48
N ASP A 101 -20.51 2.41 15.38
CA ASP A 101 -21.71 3.24 15.27
C ASP A 101 -21.81 4.15 14.03
N SER A 102 -20.89 4.11 13.05
CA SER A 102 -21.05 4.99 11.86
C SER A 102 -20.66 4.36 10.53
N LEU A 103 -21.60 4.33 9.58
CA LEU A 103 -21.41 3.93 8.19
C LEU A 103 -20.67 5.00 7.35
N LYS A 104 -19.82 5.83 7.96
CA LYS A 104 -19.09 6.88 7.23
C LYS A 104 -17.81 6.29 6.63
N ILE A 105 -17.87 5.99 5.34
CA ILE A 105 -16.69 5.64 4.55
C ILE A 105 -15.87 6.92 4.31
N GLU A 106 -15.00 7.26 5.26
CA GLU A 106 -13.93 8.24 5.05
C GLU A 106 -12.69 7.56 4.46
N ASN A 107 -11.91 8.28 3.67
CA ASN A 107 -10.66 7.73 3.12
C ASN A 107 -9.61 7.70 4.23
N VAL A 108 -9.36 6.51 4.80
CA VAL A 108 -8.41 6.34 5.89
C VAL A 108 -7.01 6.12 5.34
N HIS A 109 -6.03 6.83 5.90
CA HIS A 109 -4.63 6.76 5.48
C HIS A 109 -3.81 5.87 6.41
N PHE A 110 -3.09 4.94 5.81
CA PHE A 110 -2.16 4.04 6.48
C PHE A 110 -0.77 4.09 5.81
N HIS A 111 0.23 3.60 6.52
CA HIS A 111 1.59 3.36 6.07
C HIS A 111 2.00 1.93 6.40
N VAL A 112 2.72 1.28 5.51
CA VAL A 112 3.34 -0.03 5.77
C VAL A 112 4.83 0.17 5.98
N ASP A 113 5.33 -0.26 7.14
CA ASP A 113 6.75 -0.17 7.46
C ASP A 113 7.60 -1.23 6.73
N ARG A 114 8.90 -1.21 6.99
CA ARG A 114 9.86 -2.16 6.39
C ARG A 114 9.60 -3.62 6.77
N GLU A 115 8.97 -3.86 7.92
CA GLU A 115 8.63 -5.20 8.40
C GLU A 115 7.28 -5.69 7.84
N GLY A 116 6.57 -4.85 7.09
CA GLY A 116 5.27 -5.15 6.51
C GLY A 116 4.10 -4.90 7.46
N GLN A 117 4.33 -4.24 8.60
CA GLN A 117 3.27 -3.92 9.56
C GLN A 117 2.51 -2.65 9.15
N LEU A 118 1.19 -2.66 9.35
CA LEU A 118 0.30 -1.57 8.98
C LEU A 118 0.16 -0.59 10.15
N HIS A 119 0.53 0.67 9.91
CA HIS A 119 0.45 1.78 10.87
C HIS A 119 -0.52 2.84 10.37
N ARG A 120 -1.30 3.44 11.27
CA ARG A 120 -2.15 4.61 10.94
C ARG A 120 -1.30 5.88 10.98
N GLY A 121 -1.39 6.72 9.95
CA GLY A 121 -0.59 7.94 9.89
C GLY A 121 -1.21 9.04 9.03
N LEU A 122 -1.14 10.28 9.54
CA LEU A 122 -1.29 11.49 8.75
C LEU A 122 -0.13 11.55 7.77
N SER A 123 -0.36 11.27 6.49
CA SER A 123 0.65 11.46 5.45
C SER A 123 0.91 12.98 5.28
N LYS A 124 1.79 13.54 6.12
CA LYS A 124 2.57 14.76 5.92
C LYS A 124 3.75 14.75 6.89
N HIS A 125 4.98 14.60 6.37
CA HIS A 125 6.26 14.75 7.07
C HIS A 125 6.74 13.58 7.94
N ALA A 126 7.62 12.76 7.35
CA ALA A 126 8.82 12.26 8.00
C ALA A 126 10.02 12.72 7.16
#